data_AF-A0AA92Q748-F1
#
_entry.id   AF-A0AA92Q748-F1
#
_cell.length_a   1.000
_cell.length_b   1.000
_cell.length_c   1.000
_cell.angle_alpha   90.00
_cell.angle_beta   90.00
_cell.angle_gamma   90.00
#
_symmetry.space_group_name_H-M   'P 1'
#
loop_
_entity.id
_entity.type
_entity.pdbx_description
1 polymer ?
#
loop_
_entity_poly.entity_id
_entity_poly.type
_entity_poly.pdbx_seq_one_letter_code
_entity_poly.pdbx_strand_id
1 'polypeptide(L)'
;MPDMDLHALSRTVLWATFALTFLFGAILQRTHFCTMGAVSDAVNIGDWSRLRMWVLAIGVAMIGTGILGWAGWIDPAKTIYTASRLQWLSALVGGLMFGFGMVLGSGCGSKTLVRIGGGNLKSVVVFVFLGLSAYMTLKGVFGVVRVATVDAVAIALPTTQDLPSVLGHALSADVRMLRLALALAIGGALAVWALAGRDFRTPDNLLGGIGVGLVIVAMWYVSGHLGYVAEDPDTLQEAFVATNSGRMEALSFVAPVSYTLEWLMFFSDTSKVLTVGIVSVLGVIAGSAAVALASGTFRWEGFANAEDTGNHIVGGILMGAGGVTALGCTIGQGLSGVSTLAIGSFVALAGILAGAVLAFRYQMWRLEHGG
;
A
#
# COMPACT_ATOMS: atom_id res chain seq x y z
N MET A 1 8.15 36.32 5.47
CA MET A 1 7.91 34.88 5.70
C MET A 1 9.21 34.33 6.24
N PRO A 2 9.24 33.63 7.39
CA PRO A 2 10.49 33.03 7.85
C PRO A 2 10.96 32.09 6.73
N ASP A 3 12.23 32.19 6.35
CA ASP A 3 12.85 31.30 5.35
C ASP A 3 12.58 29.86 5.79
N MET A 4 11.59 29.22 5.16
CA MET A 4 11.31 27.82 5.40
C MET A 4 12.49 27.05 4.83
N ASP A 5 13.37 26.58 5.72
CA ASP A 5 14.45 25.69 5.36
C ASP A 5 13.85 24.35 4.89
N LEU A 6 13.61 24.26 3.58
CA LEU A 6 13.07 23.08 2.90
C LEU A 6 13.94 21.84 3.18
N HIS A 7 15.25 22.00 3.38
CA HIS A 7 16.12 20.88 3.69
C HIS A 7 15.89 20.37 5.12
N ALA A 8 15.71 21.26 6.09
CA ALA A 8 15.35 20.87 7.45
C ALA A 8 13.96 20.21 7.52
N LEU A 9 12.99 20.73 6.76
CA LEU A 9 11.65 20.15 6.67
C LEU A 9 11.69 18.76 6.04
N SER A 10 12.38 18.63 4.90
CA SER A 10 12.58 17.34 4.21
C SER A 10 13.22 16.31 5.15
N ARG A 11 14.28 16.69 5.87
CA ARG A 11 14.94 15.81 6.84
C ARG A 11 13.98 15.35 7.93
N THR A 12 13.12 16.24 8.43
CA THR A 12 12.13 15.94 9.47
C THR A 12 11.08 14.95 8.95
N VAL A 13 10.55 15.17 7.75
CA VAL A 13 9.59 14.27 7.08
C VAL A 13 10.20 12.89 6.85
N LEU A 14 11.45 12.83 6.38
CA LEU A 14 12.14 11.56 6.13
C LEU A 14 12.39 10.79 7.44
N TRP A 15 12.85 11.43 8.51
CA TRP A 15 13.03 10.75 9.81
C TRP A 15 11.72 10.30 10.44
N ALA A 16 10.67 11.13 10.36
CA ALA A 16 9.34 10.75 10.82
C ALA A 16 8.82 9.54 10.03
N THR A 17 9.00 9.54 8.70
CA THR A 17 8.65 8.41 7.84
C THR A 17 9.42 7.15 8.23
N PHE A 18 10.74 7.26 8.47
CA PHE A 18 11.56 6.14 8.90
C PHE A 18 11.08 5.55 10.23
N ALA A 19 10.81 6.40 11.23
CA ALA A 19 10.33 5.96 12.53
C ALA A 19 8.98 5.24 12.44
N LEU A 20 8.04 5.79 11.67
CA LEU A 20 6.72 5.19 11.47
C LEU A 20 6.80 3.86 10.71
N THR A 21 7.65 3.77 9.69
CA THR A 21 7.80 2.57 8.86
C THR A 21 8.64 1.49 9.54
N PHE A 22 9.57 1.88 10.41
CA PHE A 22 10.23 0.98 11.36
C PHE A 22 9.21 0.35 12.31
N LEU A 23 8.35 1.16 12.92
CA LEU A 23 7.27 0.66 13.77
C LEU A 23 6.31 -0.25 12.98
N PHE A 24 5.96 0.13 11.75
CA PHE A 24 5.14 -0.67 10.85
C PHE A 24 5.75 -2.05 10.59
N GLY A 25 7.03 -2.10 10.21
CA GLY A 25 7.76 -3.35 9.98
C GLY A 25 7.81 -4.23 11.23
N ALA A 26 8.04 -3.62 12.38
CA ALA A 26 8.05 -4.31 13.67
C ALA A 26 6.68 -4.92 14.02
N ILE A 27 5.59 -4.16 13.85
CA ILE A 27 4.21 -4.64 14.08
C ILE A 27 3.88 -5.79 13.11
N LEU A 28 4.16 -5.62 11.82
CA LEU A 28 3.89 -6.65 10.81
C LEU A 28 4.65 -7.96 11.08
N GLN A 29 5.90 -7.86 11.53
CA GLN A 29 6.72 -9.04 11.88
C GLN A 29 6.16 -9.76 13.11
N ARG A 30 5.81 -9.02 14.16
CA ARG A 30 5.30 -9.58 15.42
C ARG A 30 3.90 -10.18 15.29
N THR A 31 3.01 -9.53 14.54
CA THR A 31 1.59 -9.90 14.45
C THR A 31 1.28 -10.83 13.27
N HIS A 32 2.29 -11.14 12.45
CA HIS A 32 2.15 -11.90 11.20
C HIS A 32 1.09 -11.33 10.24
N PHE A 33 0.84 -10.02 10.31
CA PHE A 33 -0.12 -9.33 9.45
C PHE A 33 0.24 -9.51 7.97
N CYS A 34 -0.62 -10.21 7.23
CA CYS A 34 -0.41 -10.54 5.83
C CYS A 34 -1.75 -10.67 5.12
N THR A 35 -1.97 -9.85 4.08
CA THR A 35 -3.21 -9.91 3.30
C THR A 35 -3.37 -11.24 2.59
N MET A 36 -2.29 -11.79 2.01
CA MET A 36 -2.32 -13.12 1.37
C MET A 36 -2.74 -14.20 2.37
N GLY A 37 -2.15 -14.18 3.57
CA GLY A 37 -2.50 -15.10 4.65
C GLY A 37 -3.97 -14.95 5.07
N ALA A 38 -4.46 -13.72 5.22
CA ALA A 38 -5.86 -13.46 5.55
C ALA A 38 -6.84 -14.03 4.52
N VAL A 39 -6.55 -13.90 3.22
CA VAL A 39 -7.39 -14.47 2.16
C VAL A 39 -7.28 -15.99 2.13
N SER A 40 -6.09 -16.55 2.26
CA SER A 40 -5.88 -18.00 2.32
C SER A 40 -6.61 -18.63 3.51
N ASP A 41 -6.48 -18.04 4.70
CA ASP A 41 -7.08 -18.58 5.92
C ASP A 41 -8.61 -18.54 5.82
N ALA A 42 -9.18 -17.46 5.27
CA ALA A 42 -10.62 -17.33 5.09
C ALA A 42 -11.19 -18.32 4.04
N VAL A 43 -10.47 -18.52 2.92
CA VAL A 43 -10.96 -19.33 1.79
C VAL A 43 -10.68 -20.82 1.99
N ASN A 44 -9.51 -21.19 2.50
CA ASN A 44 -9.06 -22.58 2.56
C ASN A 44 -9.21 -23.21 3.95
N ILE A 45 -9.08 -22.43 5.02
CA ILE A 45 -9.03 -22.95 6.42
C ILE A 45 -10.32 -22.62 7.18
N GLY A 46 -11.04 -21.57 6.79
CA GLY A 46 -12.22 -21.05 7.48
C GLY A 46 -11.90 -20.20 8.71
N ASP A 47 -10.64 -19.81 8.93
CA ASP A 47 -10.26 -18.89 10.00
C ASP A 47 -10.34 -17.42 9.52
N TRP A 48 -11.11 -16.61 10.25
CA TRP A 48 -11.36 -15.21 9.94
C TRP A 48 -10.51 -14.25 10.79
N SER A 49 -9.66 -14.77 11.68
CA SER A 49 -8.86 -13.97 12.62
C SER A 49 -7.98 -12.92 11.90
N ARG A 50 -7.18 -13.34 10.92
CA ARG A 50 -6.30 -12.45 10.14
C ARG A 50 -7.07 -11.51 9.23
N LEU A 51 -8.21 -11.94 8.69
CA LEU A 51 -9.06 -11.08 7.87
C LEU A 51 -9.70 -9.98 8.71
N ARG A 52 -10.17 -10.30 9.93
CA ARG A 52 -10.64 -9.30 10.90
C ARG A 52 -9.53 -8.32 11.29
N MET A 53 -8.29 -8.79 11.43
CA MET A 53 -7.13 -7.93 11.71
C MET A 53 -6.94 -6.88 10.61
N TRP A 54 -6.98 -7.33 9.36
CA TRP A 54 -6.81 -6.46 8.20
C TRP A 54 -8.00 -5.50 8.02
N VAL A 55 -9.24 -5.97 8.21
CA VAL A 55 -10.45 -5.12 8.16
C VAL A 55 -10.47 -4.08 9.29
N LEU A 56 -10.01 -4.43 10.50
CA LEU A 56 -9.87 -3.45 11.58
C LEU A 56 -8.87 -2.36 11.21
N ALA A 57 -7.73 -2.71 10.59
CA ALA A 57 -6.77 -1.72 10.11
C ALA A 57 -7.38 -0.78 9.05
N ILE A 58 -8.21 -1.31 8.14
CA ILE A 58 -8.98 -0.49 7.18
C ILE A 58 -9.91 0.46 7.93
N GLY A 59 -10.71 -0.05 8.87
CA GLY A 59 -11.68 0.77 9.61
C GLY A 59 -11.01 1.90 10.40
N VAL A 60 -9.91 1.60 11.09
CA VAL A 60 -9.11 2.59 11.83
C VAL A 60 -8.50 3.62 10.89
N ALA A 61 -7.95 3.19 9.75
CA ALA A 61 -7.40 4.11 8.75
C ALA A 61 -8.48 5.02 8.16
N MET A 62 -9.66 4.48 7.81
CA MET A 62 -10.79 5.26 7.28
C MET A 62 -11.25 6.33 8.28
N ILE A 63 -11.47 5.94 9.54
CA ILE A 63 -11.88 6.88 10.59
C ILE A 63 -10.82 7.96 10.79
N GLY A 64 -9.54 7.57 10.92
CA GLY A 64 -8.46 8.52 11.15
C GLY A 64 -8.25 9.49 9.99
N THR A 65 -8.22 9.01 8.75
CA THR A 65 -8.13 9.87 7.56
C THR A 65 -9.35 10.78 7.43
N GLY A 66 -10.56 10.29 7.76
CA GLY A 66 -11.78 11.09 7.79
C GLY A 66 -11.72 12.22 8.82
N ILE A 67 -11.24 11.95 10.03
CA ILE A 67 -11.04 12.95 11.09
C ILE A 67 -10.00 13.99 10.68
N LEU A 68 -8.86 13.55 10.12
CA LEU A 68 -7.82 14.46 9.64
C LEU A 68 -8.32 15.40 8.53
N GLY A 69 -9.11 14.87 7.59
CA GLY A 69 -9.73 15.66 6.52
C GLY A 69 -10.81 16.62 7.02
N TRP A 70 -11.57 16.22 8.03
CA TRP A 70 -12.58 17.09 8.67
C TRP A 70 -11.93 18.22 9.48
N ALA A 71 -10.88 17.91 10.24
CA ALA A 71 -10.09 18.91 10.98
C ALA A 71 -9.35 19.89 10.05
N GLY A 72 -9.22 19.56 8.76
CA GLY A 72 -8.51 20.39 7.77
C GLY A 72 -7.00 20.30 7.85
N TRP A 73 -6.46 19.29 8.54
CA TRP A 73 -5.02 19.08 8.62
C TRP A 73 -4.47 18.49 7.33
N ILE A 74 -5.30 17.74 6.60
CA ILE A 74 -4.96 17.18 5.29
C ILE A 74 -6.09 17.45 4.28
N ASP A 75 -5.75 17.46 3.00
CA ASP A 75 -6.71 17.41 1.90
C ASP A 75 -6.64 16.07 1.16
N PRO A 76 -7.53 15.11 1.48
CA PRO A 76 -7.64 13.82 0.80
C PRO A 76 -7.90 13.92 -0.70
N ALA A 77 -8.38 15.05 -1.23
CA ALA A 77 -8.56 15.25 -2.66
C ALA A 77 -7.22 15.37 -3.40
N LYS A 78 -6.15 15.80 -2.71
CA LYS A 78 -4.79 16.00 -3.26
C LYS A 78 -3.94 14.72 -3.21
N THR A 79 -4.57 13.55 -3.22
CA THR A 79 -3.88 12.25 -3.29
C THR A 79 -3.92 11.67 -4.70
N ILE A 80 -3.07 10.68 -4.97
CA ILE A 80 -3.11 9.95 -6.25
C ILE A 80 -4.42 9.15 -6.39
N TYR A 81 -4.97 8.66 -5.28
CA TYR A 81 -6.14 7.76 -5.27
C TYR A 81 -7.44 8.47 -5.65
N THR A 82 -7.55 9.78 -5.40
CA THR A 82 -8.77 10.56 -5.60
C THR A 82 -8.79 11.37 -6.91
N ALA A 83 -7.90 11.09 -7.86
CA ALA A 83 -7.86 11.79 -9.15
C ALA A 83 -9.23 11.77 -9.87
N SER A 84 -9.52 12.77 -10.70
CA SER A 84 -10.82 12.87 -11.40
C SER A 84 -11.04 11.82 -12.51
N ARG A 85 -9.97 11.13 -12.95
CA ARG A 85 -10.04 10.09 -13.97
C ARG A 85 -10.04 8.70 -13.33
N LEU A 86 -11.20 8.04 -13.32
CA LEU A 86 -11.38 6.68 -12.83
C LEU A 86 -10.96 5.67 -13.90
N GLN A 87 -9.75 5.16 -13.78
CA GLN A 87 -9.20 4.10 -14.64
C GLN A 87 -9.65 2.72 -14.14
N TRP A 88 -10.97 2.47 -14.17
CA TRP A 88 -11.57 1.27 -13.58
C TRP A 88 -11.02 -0.03 -14.18
N LEU A 89 -10.71 -0.05 -15.48
CA LEU A 89 -10.15 -1.23 -16.14
C LEU A 89 -8.72 -1.49 -15.67
N SER A 90 -7.88 -0.46 -15.59
CA SER A 90 -6.52 -0.57 -15.01
C SER A 90 -6.56 -1.01 -13.55
N ALA A 91 -7.48 -0.46 -12.75
CA ALA A 91 -7.68 -0.85 -11.37
C ALA A 91 -8.03 -2.35 -11.25
N LEU A 92 -8.97 -2.84 -12.06
CA LEU A 92 -9.43 -4.22 -12.02
C LEU A 92 -8.38 -5.19 -12.57
N VAL A 93 -7.87 -4.96 -13.78
CA VAL A 93 -6.90 -5.85 -14.44
C VAL A 93 -5.57 -5.85 -13.69
N GLY A 94 -5.08 -4.66 -13.32
CA GLY A 94 -3.88 -4.54 -12.50
C GLY A 94 -4.06 -5.22 -11.14
N GLY A 95 -5.23 -5.05 -10.51
CA GLY A 95 -5.57 -5.71 -9.26
C GLY A 95 -5.54 -7.23 -9.38
N LEU A 96 -6.18 -7.79 -10.42
CA LEU A 96 -6.18 -9.22 -10.72
C LEU A 96 -4.76 -9.77 -10.90
N MET A 97 -3.94 -9.11 -11.72
CA MET A 97 -2.54 -9.49 -11.93
C MET A 97 -1.74 -9.44 -10.63
N PHE A 98 -1.91 -8.38 -9.83
CA PHE A 98 -1.23 -8.22 -8.54
C PHE A 98 -1.63 -9.31 -7.55
N GLY A 99 -2.94 -9.58 -7.42
CA GLY A 99 -3.48 -10.62 -6.54
C GLY A 99 -2.98 -12.00 -6.92
N PHE A 100 -2.94 -12.31 -8.21
CA PHE A 100 -2.42 -13.59 -8.70
C PHE A 100 -0.91 -13.71 -8.41
N GLY A 101 -0.14 -12.66 -8.72
CA GLY A 101 1.29 -12.61 -8.47
C GLY A 101 1.66 -12.71 -6.99
N MET A 102 0.83 -12.17 -6.10
CA MET A 102 1.02 -12.25 -4.64
C MET A 102 1.00 -13.68 -4.11
N VAL A 103 0.12 -14.53 -4.66
CA VAL A 103 0.02 -15.93 -4.25
C VAL A 103 1.22 -16.72 -4.79
N LEU A 104 1.62 -16.51 -6.05
CA LEU A 104 2.82 -17.14 -6.62
C LEU A 104 4.11 -16.71 -5.91
N GLY A 105 4.24 -15.43 -5.59
CA GLY A 105 5.37 -14.86 -4.85
C GLY A 105 5.33 -15.12 -3.35
N SER A 106 4.34 -15.88 -2.87
CA SER A 106 4.15 -16.23 -1.45
C SER A 106 4.06 -15.03 -0.50
N GLY A 107 3.63 -13.86 -0.99
CA GLY A 107 3.59 -12.62 -0.23
C GLY A 107 3.21 -11.41 -1.09
N CYS A 108 2.76 -10.34 -0.46
CA CYS A 108 2.57 -9.04 -1.10
C CYS A 108 3.78 -8.12 -0.87
N GLY A 109 3.82 -6.96 -1.53
CA GLY A 109 4.94 -6.00 -1.42
C GLY A 109 5.43 -5.75 0.02
N SER A 110 4.53 -5.46 0.97
CA SER A 110 4.92 -5.26 2.38
C SER A 110 5.45 -6.54 3.03
N LYS A 111 4.84 -7.70 2.76
CA LYS A 111 5.29 -8.97 3.35
C LYS A 111 6.64 -9.39 2.80
N THR A 112 6.93 -9.09 1.54
CA THR A 112 8.25 -9.28 0.93
C THR A 112 9.31 -8.52 1.71
N LEU A 113 9.09 -7.22 1.99
CA LEU A 113 10.02 -6.41 2.79
C LEU A 113 10.21 -6.95 4.21
N VAL A 114 9.11 -7.31 4.87
CA VAL A 114 9.16 -7.89 6.23
C VAL A 114 9.99 -9.17 6.25
N ARG A 115 9.80 -10.06 5.26
CA ARG A 115 10.54 -11.32 5.13
C ARG A 115 12.01 -11.13 4.77
N ILE A 116 12.36 -10.08 4.01
CA ILE A 116 13.78 -9.71 3.79
C ILE A 116 14.44 -9.41 5.14
N GLY A 117 13.80 -8.62 6.00
CA GLY A 117 14.31 -8.37 7.35
C GLY A 117 14.37 -9.63 8.23
N GLY A 118 13.55 -10.64 7.95
CA GLY A 118 13.61 -11.95 8.62
C GLY A 118 14.70 -12.92 8.10
N GLY A 119 15.43 -12.56 7.03
CA GLY A 119 16.50 -13.40 6.45
C GLY A 119 16.08 -14.27 5.26
N ASN A 120 14.90 -14.05 4.67
CA ASN A 120 14.41 -14.88 3.58
C ASN A 120 14.97 -14.43 2.21
N LEU A 121 15.88 -15.22 1.62
CA LEU A 121 16.49 -14.93 0.31
C LEU A 121 15.47 -14.96 -0.84
N LYS A 122 14.41 -15.78 -0.73
CA LYS A 122 13.37 -15.81 -1.78
C LYS A 122 12.72 -14.44 -1.95
N SER A 123 12.51 -13.75 -0.83
CA SER A 123 11.90 -12.42 -0.81
C SER A 123 12.81 -11.35 -1.41
N VAL A 124 14.13 -11.53 -1.38
CA VAL A 124 15.08 -10.64 -2.07
C VAL A 124 14.91 -10.76 -3.59
N VAL A 125 14.76 -11.99 -4.12
CA VAL A 125 14.49 -12.19 -5.54
C VAL A 125 13.16 -11.56 -5.94
N VAL A 126 12.10 -11.81 -5.17
CA VAL A 126 10.79 -11.17 -5.40
C VAL A 126 10.91 -9.66 -5.40
N PHE A 127 11.67 -9.07 -4.47
CA PHE A 127 11.90 -7.62 -4.40
C PHE A 127 12.54 -7.07 -5.67
N VAL A 128 13.58 -7.73 -6.20
CA VAL A 128 14.25 -7.33 -7.43
C VAL A 128 13.30 -7.37 -8.62
N PHE A 129 12.60 -8.49 -8.83
CA PHE A 129 11.70 -8.65 -9.99
C PHE A 129 10.44 -7.79 -9.89
N LEU A 130 9.91 -7.61 -8.68
CA LEU A 130 8.80 -6.68 -8.42
C LEU A 130 9.22 -5.25 -8.74
N GLY A 131 10.36 -4.79 -8.22
CA GLY A 131 10.86 -3.44 -8.48
C GLY A 131 11.21 -3.19 -9.94
N LEU A 132 11.87 -4.16 -10.60
CA LEU A 132 12.21 -4.08 -12.02
C LEU A 132 10.95 -3.99 -12.88
N SER A 133 9.97 -4.87 -12.66
CA SER A 133 8.72 -4.86 -13.43
C SER A 133 7.87 -3.62 -13.14
N ALA A 134 7.83 -3.16 -11.88
CA ALA A 134 7.19 -1.90 -11.52
C ALA A 134 7.85 -0.72 -12.26
N TYR A 135 9.19 -0.67 -12.32
CA TYR A 135 9.91 0.37 -13.04
C TYR A 135 9.61 0.34 -14.54
N MET A 136 9.61 -0.85 -15.16
CA MET A 136 9.22 -1.03 -16.57
C MET A 136 7.78 -0.62 -16.84
N THR A 137 6.89 -0.71 -15.85
CA THR A 137 5.48 -0.31 -15.99
C THR A 137 5.27 1.18 -15.74
N LEU A 138 6.11 1.81 -14.92
CA LEU A 138 6.08 3.25 -14.71
C LEU A 138 6.67 4.02 -15.90
N LYS A 139 7.84 3.60 -16.41
CA LYS A 139 8.63 4.38 -17.37
C LYS A 139 9.16 3.57 -18.57
N GLY A 140 8.88 2.27 -18.64
CA GLY A 140 9.47 1.38 -19.65
C GLY A 140 8.45 0.72 -20.59
N VAL A 141 8.83 -0.46 -21.10
CA VAL A 141 8.08 -1.21 -22.13
C VAL A 141 6.65 -1.53 -21.69
N PHE A 142 6.46 -1.98 -20.45
CA PHE A 142 5.13 -2.29 -19.93
C PHE A 142 4.27 -1.03 -19.78
N GLY A 143 4.89 0.14 -19.55
CA GLY A 143 4.19 1.41 -19.50
C GLY A 143 3.53 1.78 -20.83
N VAL A 144 4.21 1.53 -21.95
CA VAL A 144 3.66 1.77 -23.30
C VAL A 144 2.39 0.94 -23.52
N VAL A 145 2.45 -0.35 -23.21
CA VAL A 145 1.31 -1.26 -23.34
C VAL A 145 0.18 -0.84 -22.40
N ARG A 146 0.48 -0.55 -21.14
CA ARG A 146 -0.51 -0.12 -20.14
C ARG A 146 -1.26 1.13 -20.59
N VAL A 147 -0.51 2.16 -21.00
CA VAL A 147 -1.08 3.44 -21.40
C VAL A 147 -1.94 3.31 -22.66
N ALA A 148 -1.50 2.51 -23.64
CA ALA A 148 -2.22 2.30 -24.89
C ALA A 148 -3.47 1.42 -24.77
N THR A 149 -3.57 0.59 -23.71
CA THR A 149 -4.64 -0.41 -23.56
C THR A 149 -5.55 -0.11 -22.38
N VAL A 150 -5.16 -0.49 -21.17
CA VAL A 150 -6.01 -0.42 -19.98
C VAL A 150 -6.25 1.00 -19.51
N ASP A 151 -5.24 1.88 -19.58
CA ASP A 151 -5.41 3.27 -19.15
C ASP A 151 -6.25 4.07 -20.15
N ALA A 152 -6.39 3.63 -21.40
CA ALA A 152 -7.26 4.28 -22.38
C ALA A 152 -8.74 4.18 -21.97
N VAL A 153 -9.11 3.10 -21.28
CA VAL A 153 -10.48 2.85 -20.81
C VAL A 153 -10.67 3.43 -19.41
N ALA A 154 -11.10 4.69 -19.36
CA ALA A 154 -11.38 5.39 -18.10
C ALA A 154 -12.65 6.21 -18.17
N ILE A 155 -13.23 6.47 -17.01
CA ILE A 155 -14.38 7.36 -16.85
C ILE A 155 -13.84 8.68 -16.27
N ALA A 156 -14.07 9.79 -16.96
CA ALA A 156 -13.78 11.11 -16.44
C ALA A 156 -14.97 11.57 -15.60
N LEU A 157 -14.75 11.80 -14.30
CA LEU A 157 -15.76 12.35 -13.41
C LEU A 157 -15.66 13.88 -13.38
N PRO A 158 -16.78 14.59 -13.18
CA PRO A 158 -16.78 16.05 -12.99
C PRO A 158 -16.14 16.46 -11.66
N THR A 159 -15.98 15.51 -10.72
CA THR A 159 -15.34 15.67 -9.41
C THR A 159 -14.17 14.71 -9.22
N THR A 160 -13.53 14.75 -8.06
CA THR A 160 -12.64 13.69 -7.60
C THR A 160 -13.39 12.37 -7.40
N GLN A 161 -12.67 11.25 -7.52
CA GLN A 161 -13.26 9.89 -7.50
C GLN A 161 -13.47 9.31 -6.08
N ASP A 162 -13.60 10.16 -5.06
CA ASP A 162 -13.95 9.75 -3.70
C ASP A 162 -15.46 9.81 -3.46
N LEU A 163 -15.99 8.86 -2.66
CA LEU A 163 -17.43 8.79 -2.35
C LEU A 163 -17.98 10.13 -1.81
N PRO A 164 -17.32 10.84 -0.88
CA PRO A 164 -17.81 12.13 -0.37
C PRO A 164 -17.98 13.18 -1.46
N SER A 165 -17.04 13.30 -2.40
CA SER A 165 -17.12 14.31 -3.46
C SER A 165 -18.18 13.97 -4.51
N VAL A 166 -18.32 12.71 -4.88
CA VAL A 166 -19.36 12.26 -5.82
C VAL A 166 -20.76 12.44 -5.21
N LEU A 167 -20.95 12.02 -3.97
CA LEU A 167 -22.23 12.17 -3.27
C LEU A 167 -22.52 13.63 -2.92
N GLY A 168 -21.50 14.41 -2.55
CA GLY A 168 -21.63 15.84 -2.29
C GLY A 168 -22.09 16.60 -3.53
N HIS A 169 -21.59 16.24 -4.71
CA HIS A 169 -22.06 16.79 -5.99
C HIS A 169 -23.50 16.41 -6.31
N ALA A 170 -23.89 15.14 -6.09
CA ALA A 170 -25.24 14.66 -6.35
C ALA A 170 -26.30 15.24 -5.38
N LEU A 171 -25.92 15.43 -4.11
CA LEU A 171 -26.83 15.85 -3.03
C LEU A 171 -26.70 17.34 -2.67
N SER A 172 -25.79 18.08 -3.32
CA SER A 172 -25.43 19.46 -2.97
C SER A 172 -25.07 19.64 -1.47
N ALA A 173 -24.41 18.62 -0.89
CA ALA A 173 -24.07 18.56 0.52
C ALA A 173 -22.61 18.97 0.78
N ASP A 174 -22.31 19.41 2.00
CA ASP A 174 -20.95 19.72 2.42
C ASP A 174 -20.07 18.45 2.41
N VAL A 175 -19.12 18.42 1.47
CA VAL A 175 -18.17 17.31 1.26
C VAL A 175 -17.37 17.00 2.52
N ARG A 176 -17.04 18.01 3.34
CA ARG A 176 -16.24 17.84 4.55
C ARG A 176 -17.02 17.08 5.63
N MET A 177 -18.27 17.45 5.86
CA MET A 177 -19.14 16.73 6.80
C MET A 177 -19.46 15.33 6.28
N LEU A 178 -19.73 15.20 4.99
CA LEU A 178 -20.03 13.91 4.37
C LEU A 178 -18.85 12.95 4.44
N ARG A 179 -17.62 13.45 4.28
CA ARG A 179 -16.40 12.67 4.48
C ARG A 179 -16.30 12.09 5.89
N LEU A 180 -16.52 12.93 6.91
CA LEU A 180 -16.51 12.45 8.29
C LEU A 180 -17.62 11.42 8.54
N ALA A 181 -18.84 11.71 8.08
CA ALA A 181 -19.99 10.83 8.27
C ALA A 181 -19.76 9.46 7.62
N LEU A 182 -19.28 9.41 6.37
CA LEU A 182 -18.99 8.16 5.67
C LEU A 182 -17.80 7.41 6.28
N ALA A 183 -16.75 8.13 6.68
CA ALA A 183 -15.59 7.54 7.35
C ALA A 183 -15.99 6.88 8.69
N LEU A 184 -16.81 7.55 9.49
CA LEU A 184 -17.34 7.02 10.75
C LEU A 184 -18.34 5.88 10.52
N ALA A 185 -19.23 5.99 9.54
CA ALA A 185 -20.23 4.97 9.26
C ALA A 185 -19.58 3.69 8.71
N ILE A 186 -18.81 3.80 7.62
CA ILE A 186 -18.20 2.63 6.96
C ILE A 186 -17.03 2.12 7.81
N GLY A 187 -16.11 2.99 8.22
CA GLY A 187 -14.97 2.59 9.04
C GLY A 187 -15.39 2.06 10.41
N GLY A 188 -16.41 2.67 11.03
CA GLY A 188 -16.99 2.19 12.28
C GLY A 188 -17.70 0.85 12.14
N ALA A 189 -18.48 0.64 11.07
CA ALA A 189 -19.11 -0.65 10.81
C ALA A 189 -18.07 -1.77 10.61
N LEU A 190 -16.99 -1.49 9.86
CA LEU A 190 -15.88 -2.44 9.68
C LEU A 190 -15.16 -2.74 10.99
N ALA A 191 -14.90 -1.72 11.82
CA ALA A 191 -14.28 -1.89 13.13
C ALA A 191 -15.16 -2.70 14.09
N VAL A 192 -16.47 -2.40 14.15
CA VAL A 192 -17.45 -3.13 14.97
C VAL A 192 -17.54 -4.59 14.52
N TRP A 193 -17.60 -4.85 13.21
CA TRP A 193 -17.63 -6.21 12.67
C TRP A 193 -16.35 -6.99 13.01
N ALA A 194 -15.18 -6.37 12.89
CA ALA A 194 -13.92 -7.00 13.27
C ALA A 194 -13.88 -7.33 14.78
N LEU A 195 -14.30 -6.39 15.62
CA LEU A 195 -14.30 -6.54 17.08
C LEU A 195 -15.43 -7.43 17.63
N ALA A 196 -16.45 -7.73 16.84
CA ALA A 196 -17.53 -8.65 17.23
C ALA A 196 -17.02 -10.11 17.35
N GLY A 197 -15.89 -10.44 16.73
CA GLY A 197 -15.23 -11.72 16.88
C GLY A 197 -14.66 -11.95 18.27
N ARG A 198 -15.16 -12.95 19.00
CA ARG A 198 -14.66 -13.29 20.35
C ARG A 198 -13.19 -13.72 20.33
N ASP A 199 -12.83 -14.62 19.41
CA ASP A 199 -11.45 -15.13 19.27
C ASP A 199 -10.47 -14.10 18.68
N PHE A 200 -11.01 -12.98 18.18
CA PHE A 200 -10.19 -11.95 17.57
C PHE A 200 -9.57 -10.98 18.59
N ARG A 201 -10.13 -10.85 19.80
CA ARG A 201 -9.72 -9.85 20.81
C ARG A 201 -8.44 -10.24 21.57
N THR A 202 -7.40 -10.63 20.85
CA THR A 202 -6.07 -10.90 21.40
C THR A 202 -5.19 -9.65 21.25
N PRO A 203 -4.19 -9.45 22.12
CA PRO A 203 -3.33 -8.28 22.06
C PRO A 203 -2.59 -8.15 20.71
N ASP A 204 -2.15 -9.25 20.11
CA ASP A 204 -1.45 -9.22 18.82
C ASP A 204 -2.39 -8.87 17.66
N ASN A 205 -3.64 -9.37 17.68
CA ASN A 205 -4.66 -9.02 16.69
C ASN A 205 -5.08 -7.55 16.77
N LEU A 206 -5.23 -7.03 17.99
CA LEU A 206 -5.52 -5.61 18.22
C LEU A 206 -4.34 -4.73 17.84
N LEU A 207 -3.11 -5.13 18.16
CA LEU A 207 -1.90 -4.43 17.75
C LEU A 207 -1.77 -4.40 16.22
N GLY A 208 -2.05 -5.53 15.55
CA GLY A 208 -2.03 -5.63 14.09
C GLY A 208 -3.11 -4.79 13.43
N GLY A 209 -4.34 -4.78 13.96
CA GLY A 209 -5.43 -3.97 13.39
C GLY A 209 -5.27 -2.48 13.69
N ILE A 210 -5.24 -2.11 14.97
CA ILE A 210 -5.20 -0.72 15.41
C ILE A 210 -3.83 -0.10 15.08
N GLY A 211 -2.73 -0.80 15.37
CA GLY A 211 -1.38 -0.28 15.16
C GLY A 211 -1.07 -0.01 13.69
N VAL A 212 -1.38 -0.96 12.79
CA VAL A 212 -1.21 -0.76 11.34
C VAL A 212 -2.10 0.39 10.85
N GLY A 213 -3.36 0.43 11.27
CA GLY A 213 -4.28 1.52 10.90
C GLY A 213 -3.78 2.88 11.36
N LEU A 214 -3.32 3.01 12.61
CA LEU A 214 -2.76 4.25 13.14
C LEU A 214 -1.49 4.69 12.44
N VAL A 215 -0.62 3.77 12.02
CA VAL A 215 0.55 4.14 11.21
C VAL A 215 0.13 4.72 9.87
N ILE A 216 -0.90 4.18 9.21
CA ILE A 216 -1.41 4.75 7.94
C ILE A 216 -1.92 6.18 8.16
N VAL A 217 -2.66 6.41 9.24
CA VAL A 217 -3.16 7.76 9.61
C VAL A 217 -1.99 8.70 9.91
N ALA A 218 -0.99 8.25 10.66
CA ALA A 218 0.21 9.02 10.96
C ALA A 218 1.01 9.35 9.68
N MET A 219 1.08 8.42 8.72
CA MET A 219 1.73 8.68 7.43
C MET A 219 0.98 9.72 6.61
N TRP A 220 -0.37 9.70 6.61
CA TRP A 220 -1.16 10.78 6.00
C TRP A 220 -0.89 12.13 6.66
N TYR A 221 -0.75 12.16 7.99
CA TYR A 221 -0.40 13.39 8.70
C TYR A 221 1.03 13.87 8.36
N VAL A 222 2.01 12.98 8.31
CA VAL A 222 3.39 13.33 7.98
C VAL A 222 3.50 13.86 6.56
N SER A 223 2.93 13.19 5.56
CA SER A 223 3.03 13.66 4.17
C SER A 223 2.10 14.84 3.89
N GLY A 224 0.91 14.85 4.48
CA GLY A 224 -0.16 15.80 4.17
C GLY A 224 -0.19 17.07 4.99
N HIS A 225 0.36 17.05 6.20
CA HIS A 225 0.38 18.20 7.10
C HIS A 225 1.80 18.69 7.33
N LEU A 226 2.70 17.81 7.79
CA LEU A 226 4.09 18.19 8.05
C LEU A 226 4.87 18.44 6.75
N GLY A 227 4.61 17.65 5.71
CA GLY A 227 5.25 17.77 4.40
C GLY A 227 4.54 18.75 3.45
N TYR A 228 3.43 19.37 3.85
CA TYR A 228 2.70 20.29 2.99
C TYR A 228 3.29 21.69 3.05
N VAL A 229 3.65 22.20 1.87
CA VAL A 229 4.15 23.56 1.68
C VAL A 229 3.21 24.26 0.72
N ALA A 230 2.54 25.30 1.21
CA ALA A 230 1.53 26.05 0.44
C ALA A 230 2.15 26.82 -0.74
N GLU A 231 3.40 27.26 -0.59
CA GLU A 231 4.14 27.97 -1.64
C GLU A 231 5.62 27.59 -1.53
N ASP A 232 6.08 26.79 -2.48
CA ASP A 232 7.48 26.40 -2.57
C ASP A 232 8.33 27.61 -3.03
N PRO A 233 9.40 27.99 -2.30
CA PRO A 233 10.25 29.12 -2.63
C PRO A 233 10.86 29.10 -4.04
N ASP A 234 11.10 27.93 -4.61
CA ASP A 234 11.77 27.77 -5.90
C ASP A 234 10.78 27.70 -7.07
N THR A 235 9.57 27.19 -6.84
CA THR A 235 8.58 26.94 -7.91
C THR A 235 7.31 27.77 -7.81
N LEU A 236 7.06 28.43 -6.66
CA LEU A 236 5.82 29.16 -6.33
C LEU A 236 4.56 28.30 -6.50
N GLN A 237 4.70 26.98 -6.37
CA GLN A 237 3.61 26.01 -6.47
C GLN A 237 3.40 25.32 -5.12
N GLU A 238 2.20 24.78 -4.91
CA GLU A 238 1.95 23.90 -3.78
C GLU A 238 2.78 22.62 -3.92
N ALA A 239 3.53 22.26 -2.88
CA ALA A 239 4.42 21.11 -2.90
C ALA A 239 4.21 20.20 -1.68
N PHE A 240 4.40 18.89 -1.90
CA PHE A 240 4.47 17.88 -0.85
C PHE A 240 5.91 17.38 -0.76
N VAL A 241 6.62 17.84 0.26
CA VAL A 241 8.08 17.66 0.42
C VAL A 241 8.44 16.17 0.50
N ALA A 242 9.49 15.79 -0.23
CA ALA A 242 10.05 14.44 -0.28
C ALA A 242 9.09 13.34 -0.78
N THR A 243 7.99 13.68 -1.46
CA THR A 243 7.10 12.70 -2.12
C THR A 243 7.53 12.46 -3.57
N ASN A 244 7.27 11.26 -4.13
CA ASN A 244 7.64 11.00 -5.54
C ASN A 244 6.57 11.47 -6.53
N SER A 245 5.30 11.48 -6.11
CA SER A 245 4.17 11.83 -6.95
C SER A 245 3.86 13.33 -6.98
N GLY A 246 4.53 14.13 -6.15
CA GLY A 246 4.18 15.53 -5.94
C GLY A 246 2.79 15.71 -5.29
N ARG A 247 2.29 14.66 -4.64
CA ARG A 247 0.98 14.60 -3.99
C ARG A 247 1.12 13.99 -2.61
N MET A 248 0.07 14.13 -1.82
CA MET A 248 0.01 13.48 -0.51
C MET A 248 0.07 11.96 -0.69
N GLU A 249 1.01 11.32 0.01
CA GLU A 249 1.30 9.88 -0.07
C GLU A 249 1.20 9.22 1.31
N ALA A 250 0.51 8.10 1.40
CA ALA A 250 0.65 7.15 2.52
C ALA A 250 1.38 5.89 2.04
N LEU A 251 1.36 4.82 2.84
CA LEU A 251 2.16 3.63 2.55
C LEU A 251 1.66 2.88 1.31
N SER A 252 2.61 2.52 0.45
CA SER A 252 2.48 1.62 -0.69
C SER A 252 3.84 0.97 -0.94
N PHE A 253 3.87 -0.22 -1.55
CA PHE A 253 5.12 -0.99 -1.68
C PHE A 253 5.34 -1.58 -3.08
N VAL A 254 4.81 -0.90 -4.10
CA VAL A 254 5.08 -1.25 -5.51
C VAL A 254 6.03 -0.24 -6.12
N ALA A 255 5.57 0.99 -6.34
CA ALA A 255 6.42 2.05 -6.85
C ALA A 255 7.61 2.37 -5.92
N PRO A 256 7.44 2.44 -4.57
CA PRO A 256 8.57 2.66 -3.67
C PRO A 256 9.69 1.63 -3.79
N VAL A 257 9.36 0.36 -4.02
CA VAL A 257 10.38 -0.69 -4.25
C VAL A 257 11.18 -0.39 -5.53
N SER A 258 10.51 0.04 -6.60
CA SER A 258 11.20 0.45 -7.84
C SER A 258 12.06 1.70 -7.65
N TYR A 259 11.62 2.67 -6.86
CA TYR A 259 12.41 3.88 -6.55
C TYR A 259 13.62 3.55 -5.68
N THR A 260 13.51 2.60 -4.75
CA THR A 260 14.67 2.12 -3.98
C THR A 260 15.71 1.47 -4.88
N LEU A 261 15.28 0.64 -5.85
CA LEU A 261 16.22 0.07 -6.83
C LEU A 261 16.84 1.14 -7.73
N GLU A 262 16.04 2.08 -8.24
CA GLU A 262 16.53 3.22 -9.05
C GLU A 262 17.58 4.02 -8.27
N TRP A 263 17.30 4.35 -7.02
CA TRP A 263 18.22 5.08 -6.15
C TRP A 263 19.51 4.30 -5.86
N LEU A 264 19.43 2.99 -5.65
CA LEU A 264 20.63 2.15 -5.48
C LEU A 264 21.48 2.06 -6.75
N MET A 265 20.83 1.96 -7.92
CA MET A 265 21.53 1.87 -9.21
C MET A 265 22.18 3.20 -9.62
N PHE A 266 21.51 4.32 -9.34
CA PHE A 266 21.93 5.66 -9.72
C PHE A 266 22.32 6.52 -8.52
N PHE A 267 22.90 5.91 -7.48
CA PHE A 267 23.24 6.61 -6.23
C PHE A 267 24.22 7.78 -6.42
N SER A 268 25.07 7.73 -7.46
CA SER A 268 25.99 8.83 -7.80
C SER A 268 25.30 10.05 -8.42
N ASP A 269 24.04 9.93 -8.84
CA ASP A 269 23.28 11.01 -9.44
C ASP A 269 22.63 11.88 -8.35
N THR A 270 23.12 13.11 -8.21
CA THR A 270 22.63 14.09 -7.21
C THR A 270 21.15 14.47 -7.41
N SER A 271 20.55 14.20 -8.57
CA SER A 271 19.12 14.40 -8.80
C SER A 271 18.24 13.33 -8.13
N LYS A 272 18.82 12.18 -7.73
CA LYS A 272 18.11 11.07 -7.09
C LYS A 272 18.12 11.24 -5.57
N VAL A 273 17.18 12.03 -5.09
CA VAL A 273 17.00 12.28 -3.65
C VAL A 273 16.22 11.17 -2.94
N LEU A 274 16.46 11.05 -1.63
CA LEU A 274 15.65 10.20 -0.77
C LEU A 274 14.22 10.76 -0.68
N THR A 275 13.26 9.85 -0.73
CA THR A 275 11.84 10.18 -0.69
C THR A 275 11.14 9.36 0.39
N VAL A 276 9.94 9.79 0.78
CA VAL A 276 9.04 9.09 1.71
C VAL A 276 8.87 7.62 1.30
N GLY A 277 8.69 7.38 -0.01
CA GLY A 277 8.63 6.02 -0.57
C GLY A 277 9.91 5.21 -0.28
N ILE A 278 11.08 5.70 -0.67
CA ILE A 278 12.36 4.97 -0.50
C ILE A 278 12.63 4.70 0.98
N VAL A 279 12.44 5.71 1.84
CA VAL A 279 12.65 5.59 3.28
C VAL A 279 11.66 4.61 3.91
N SER A 280 10.42 4.55 3.42
CA SER A 280 9.44 3.58 3.91
C SER A 280 9.86 2.13 3.66
N VAL A 281 10.50 1.84 2.52
CA VAL A 281 11.02 0.51 2.21
C VAL A 281 12.11 0.12 3.21
N LEU A 282 13.08 1.01 3.42
CA LEU A 282 14.19 0.79 4.35
C LEU A 282 13.72 0.65 5.79
N GLY A 283 12.77 1.50 6.21
CA GLY A 283 12.18 1.46 7.54
C GLY A 283 11.49 0.13 7.82
N VAL A 284 10.67 -0.37 6.89
CA VAL A 284 9.98 -1.66 7.07
C VAL A 284 10.96 -2.82 7.20
N ILE A 285 12.01 -2.87 6.36
CA ILE A 285 13.06 -3.90 6.44
C ILE A 285 13.79 -3.81 7.78
N ALA A 286 14.19 -2.62 8.21
CA ALA A 286 14.91 -2.41 9.46
C ALA A 286 14.05 -2.77 10.69
N GLY A 287 12.78 -2.39 10.68
CA GLY A 287 11.83 -2.69 11.75
C GLY A 287 11.55 -4.17 11.89
N SER A 288 11.34 -4.88 10.77
CA SER A 288 11.14 -6.32 10.82
C SER A 288 12.42 -7.07 11.20
N ALA A 289 13.60 -6.62 10.74
CA ALA A 289 14.88 -7.19 11.13
C ALA A 289 15.16 -7.04 12.62
N ALA A 290 14.90 -5.86 13.19
CA ALA A 290 15.07 -5.63 14.63
C ALA A 290 14.23 -6.59 15.47
N VAL A 291 12.95 -6.79 15.09
CA VAL A 291 12.08 -7.76 15.77
C VAL A 291 12.58 -9.19 15.54
N ALA A 292 12.92 -9.57 14.31
CA ALA A 292 13.35 -10.93 14.00
C ALA A 292 14.65 -11.34 14.71
N LEU A 293 15.59 -10.40 14.87
CA LEU A 293 16.83 -10.59 15.63
C LEU A 293 16.55 -10.64 17.13
N ALA A 294 15.72 -9.74 17.66
CA ALA A 294 15.37 -9.71 19.08
C ALA A 294 14.60 -10.96 19.52
N SER A 295 13.75 -11.53 18.66
CA SER A 295 13.01 -12.77 18.94
C SER A 295 13.79 -14.04 18.60
N GLY A 296 15.02 -13.94 18.08
CA GLY A 296 15.81 -15.11 17.66
C GLY A 296 15.20 -15.92 16.51
N THR A 297 14.30 -15.31 15.73
CA THR A 297 13.61 -15.97 14.59
C THR A 297 14.28 -15.71 13.25
N PHE A 298 15.33 -14.89 13.21
CA PHE A 298 16.06 -14.60 11.98
C PHE A 298 16.71 -15.88 11.42
N ARG A 299 16.43 -16.21 10.16
CA ARG A 299 16.96 -17.39 9.50
C ARG A 299 17.20 -17.14 8.02
N TRP A 300 18.37 -17.53 7.55
CA TRP A 300 18.67 -17.57 6.12
C TRP A 300 17.88 -18.70 5.44
N GLU A 301 16.87 -18.32 4.66
CA GLU A 301 16.01 -19.25 3.94
C GLU A 301 16.16 -19.09 2.42
N GLY A 302 16.71 -20.11 1.77
CA GLY A 302 16.84 -20.19 0.31
C GLY A 302 15.67 -20.89 -0.37
N PHE A 303 15.75 -21.02 -1.71
CA PHE A 303 14.77 -21.73 -2.54
C PHE A 303 14.82 -23.24 -2.35
N ALA A 304 13.67 -23.89 -2.48
CA ALA A 304 13.57 -25.36 -2.37
C ALA A 304 13.98 -26.07 -3.67
N ASN A 305 13.57 -25.52 -4.83
CA ASN A 305 13.85 -26.07 -6.16
C ASN A 305 13.73 -24.98 -7.24
N ALA A 306 14.03 -25.33 -8.50
CA ALA A 306 13.97 -24.39 -9.63
C ALA A 306 12.55 -23.87 -9.91
N GLU A 307 11.54 -24.68 -9.68
CA GLU A 307 10.14 -24.30 -9.84
C GLU A 307 9.71 -23.22 -8.83
N ASP A 308 10.11 -23.40 -7.56
CA ASP A 308 9.91 -22.42 -6.49
C ASP A 308 10.52 -21.06 -6.89
N THR A 309 11.74 -21.07 -7.43
CA THR A 309 12.38 -19.87 -7.98
C THR A 309 11.58 -19.25 -9.12
N GLY A 310 11.14 -20.06 -10.08
CA GLY A 310 10.32 -19.62 -11.22
C GLY A 310 9.01 -18.95 -10.78
N ASN A 311 8.30 -19.56 -9.82
CA ASN A 311 7.05 -19.01 -9.27
C ASN A 311 7.27 -17.66 -8.58
N HIS A 312 8.37 -17.51 -7.83
CA HIS A 312 8.69 -16.24 -7.17
C HIS A 312 9.10 -15.14 -8.16
N ILE A 313 9.81 -15.47 -9.24
CA ILE A 313 10.15 -14.53 -10.31
C ILE A 313 8.89 -14.06 -11.05
N VAL A 314 8.05 -15.00 -11.50
CA VAL A 314 6.79 -14.70 -12.19
C VAL A 314 5.85 -13.92 -11.28
N GLY A 315 5.75 -14.32 -10.01
CA GLY A 315 4.99 -13.61 -8.99
C GLY A 315 5.47 -12.18 -8.79
N GLY A 316 6.79 -11.98 -8.70
CA GLY A 316 7.42 -10.65 -8.63
C GLY A 316 7.05 -9.77 -9.83
N ILE A 317 7.19 -10.28 -11.05
CA ILE A 317 6.84 -9.54 -12.28
C ILE A 317 5.35 -9.17 -12.30
N LEU A 318 4.46 -10.14 -12.03
CA LEU A 318 3.01 -9.89 -12.01
C LEU A 318 2.62 -8.86 -10.94
N MET A 319 3.24 -8.90 -9.76
CA MET A 319 3.04 -7.88 -8.72
C MET A 319 3.58 -6.51 -9.13
N GLY A 320 4.74 -6.44 -9.79
CA GLY A 320 5.31 -5.17 -10.25
C GLY A 320 4.40 -4.50 -11.30
N ALA A 321 4.09 -5.23 -12.38
CA ALA A 321 3.24 -4.75 -13.45
C ALA A 321 1.79 -4.48 -13.01
N GLY A 322 1.19 -5.45 -12.32
CA GLY A 322 -0.19 -5.34 -11.83
C GLY A 322 -0.34 -4.23 -10.80
N GLY A 323 0.61 -4.12 -9.87
CA GLY A 323 0.54 -3.14 -8.79
C GLY A 323 0.69 -1.70 -9.27
N VAL A 324 1.55 -1.45 -10.26
CA VAL A 324 1.65 -0.12 -10.90
C VAL A 324 0.40 0.19 -11.72
N THR A 325 -0.13 -0.80 -12.45
CA THR A 325 -1.36 -0.66 -13.24
C THR A 325 -2.58 -0.38 -12.36
N ALA A 326 -2.64 -1.01 -11.18
CA ALA A 326 -3.67 -0.77 -10.18
C ALA A 326 -3.41 0.46 -9.32
N LEU A 327 -2.34 1.22 -9.54
CA LEU A 327 -1.91 2.35 -8.69
C LEU A 327 -1.67 1.99 -7.22
N GLY A 328 -1.37 0.73 -6.90
CA GLY A 328 -0.95 0.31 -5.55
C GLY A 328 -1.03 -1.19 -5.30
N CYS A 329 -0.55 -1.60 -4.12
CA CYS A 329 -0.64 -2.97 -3.60
C CYS A 329 -1.80 -3.13 -2.60
N THR A 330 -1.83 -4.23 -1.84
CA THR A 330 -2.81 -4.41 -0.74
C THR A 330 -2.70 -3.38 0.38
N ILE A 331 -1.51 -2.83 0.63
CA ILE A 331 -1.37 -1.70 1.58
C ILE A 331 -1.76 -0.39 0.89
N GLY A 332 -1.25 -0.17 -0.33
CA GLY A 332 -1.52 1.04 -1.12
C GLY A 332 -3.00 1.22 -1.42
N GLN A 333 -3.63 0.30 -2.13
CA GLN A 333 -5.06 0.37 -2.44
C GLN A 333 -5.93 -0.08 -1.27
N GLY A 334 -5.55 -1.16 -0.59
CA GLY A 334 -6.41 -1.77 0.43
C GLY A 334 -6.47 -1.03 1.76
N LEU A 335 -5.41 -0.35 2.19
CA LEU A 335 -5.42 0.47 3.42
C LEU A 335 -5.40 1.96 3.07
N SER A 336 -4.36 2.44 2.39
CA SER A 336 -4.19 3.86 2.12
C SER A 336 -5.30 4.40 1.20
N GLY A 337 -5.57 3.76 0.09
CA GLY A 337 -6.57 4.16 -0.89
C GLY A 337 -8.00 4.09 -0.34
N VAL A 338 -8.40 2.93 0.19
CA VAL A 338 -9.72 2.77 0.83
C VAL A 338 -9.90 3.74 2.02
N SER A 339 -8.84 4.11 2.75
CA SER A 339 -8.95 5.12 3.81
C SER A 339 -9.40 6.50 3.32
N THR A 340 -9.16 6.81 2.04
CA THR A 340 -9.63 8.05 1.39
C THR A 340 -11.03 7.95 0.81
N LEU A 341 -11.71 6.79 0.96
CA LEU A 341 -13.01 6.50 0.33
C LEU A 341 -12.97 6.58 -1.21
N ALA A 342 -11.81 6.32 -1.84
CA ALA A 342 -11.66 6.35 -3.29
C ALA A 342 -12.35 5.15 -3.96
N ILE A 343 -13.21 5.41 -4.95
CA ILE A 343 -13.94 4.38 -5.71
C ILE A 343 -12.97 3.44 -6.43
N GLY A 344 -11.94 3.99 -7.06
CA GLY A 344 -10.90 3.21 -7.74
C GLY A 344 -10.19 2.22 -6.82
N SER A 345 -10.00 2.58 -5.54
CA SER A 345 -9.39 1.71 -4.54
C SER A 345 -10.24 0.51 -4.19
N PHE A 346 -11.58 0.66 -4.10
CA PHE A 346 -12.48 -0.48 -3.92
C PHE A 346 -12.45 -1.42 -5.12
N VAL A 347 -12.43 -0.88 -6.34
CA VAL A 347 -12.33 -1.69 -7.57
C VAL A 347 -11.00 -2.45 -7.62
N ALA A 348 -9.89 -1.76 -7.36
CA ALA A 348 -8.57 -2.38 -7.32
C ALA A 348 -8.50 -3.47 -6.25
N LEU A 349 -9.04 -3.21 -5.06
CA LEU A 349 -9.07 -4.18 -3.97
C LEU A 349 -9.89 -5.43 -4.34
N ALA A 350 -11.06 -5.25 -4.95
CA ALA A 350 -11.86 -6.36 -5.45
C ALA A 350 -11.08 -7.19 -6.49
N GLY A 351 -10.38 -6.53 -7.41
CA GLY A 351 -9.49 -7.19 -8.37
C GLY A 351 -8.37 -7.97 -7.69
N ILE A 352 -7.71 -7.40 -6.68
CA ILE A 352 -6.65 -8.07 -5.90
C ILE A 352 -7.18 -9.32 -5.20
N LEU A 353 -8.33 -9.23 -4.55
CA LEU A 353 -8.94 -10.36 -3.85
C LEU A 353 -9.35 -11.46 -4.83
N ALA A 354 -9.99 -11.09 -5.95
CA ALA A 354 -10.36 -12.04 -6.99
C ALA A 354 -9.14 -12.73 -7.61
N GLY A 355 -8.06 -11.98 -7.88
CA GLY A 355 -6.80 -12.50 -8.41
C GLY A 355 -6.13 -13.49 -7.46
N ALA A 356 -6.15 -13.19 -6.16
CA ALA A 356 -5.63 -14.10 -5.14
C ALA A 356 -6.44 -15.41 -5.06
N VAL A 357 -7.78 -15.33 -5.06
CA VAL A 357 -8.65 -16.53 -5.07
C VAL A 357 -8.41 -17.38 -6.31
N LEU A 358 -8.27 -16.76 -7.49
CA LEU A 358 -7.96 -17.46 -8.74
C LEU A 358 -6.60 -18.17 -8.67
N ALA A 359 -5.58 -17.52 -8.11
CA ALA A 359 -4.27 -18.15 -7.94
C ALA A 359 -4.27 -19.31 -6.95
N PHE A 360 -5.03 -19.21 -5.85
CA PHE A 360 -5.19 -20.34 -4.93
C PHE A 360 -5.85 -21.53 -5.63
N ARG A 361 -6.93 -21.30 -6.38
CA ARG A 361 -7.58 -22.35 -7.18
C ARG A 361 -6.63 -22.96 -8.21
N TYR A 362 -5.82 -22.14 -8.86
CA TYR A 362 -4.80 -22.60 -9.81
C TYR A 362 -3.74 -23.48 -9.13
N GLN A 363 -3.23 -23.08 -7.95
CA GLN A 363 -2.28 -23.89 -7.20
C GLN A 363 -2.88 -25.21 -6.74
N MET A 364 -4.13 -25.22 -6.25
CA MET A 364 -4.83 -26.45 -5.87
C MET A 364 -5.02 -27.38 -7.08
N TRP A 365 -5.50 -26.85 -8.21
CA TRP A 365 -5.66 -27.61 -9.44
C TRP A 365 -4.34 -28.25 -9.91
N ARG A 366 -3.22 -27.52 -9.83
CA ARG A 366 -1.89 -28.05 -10.16
C ARG A 366 -1.46 -29.17 -9.21
N LEU A 367 -1.75 -29.07 -7.92
CA LEU A 367 -1.43 -30.13 -6.96
C LEU A 367 -2.25 -31.40 -7.21
N GLU A 368 -3.51 -31.26 -7.65
CA GLU A 368 -4.38 -32.38 -7.98
C GLU A 368 -4.01 -33.09 -9.30
N HIS A 369 -3.48 -32.36 -10.29
CA HIS A 369 -3.23 -32.88 -11.64
C HIS A 369 -1.73 -33.00 -12.00
N GLY A 370 -0.83 -32.53 -11.15
CA GLY A 370 0.61 -32.40 -11.42
C GLY A 370 1.51 -33.31 -10.60
N GLY A 371 1.01 -34.49 -10.19
CA GLY A 371 1.79 -35.55 -9.53
C GLY A 371 2.46 -36.50 -10.52
#